data_AF-A0A7T1BT05-F1
#
_entry.id   AF-A0A7T1BT05-F1
#
_cell.length_a   1.000
_cell.length_b   1.000
_cell.length_c   1.000
_cell.angle_alpha   90.00
_cell.angle_beta   90.00
_cell.angle_gamma   90.00
#
_symmetry.space_group_name_H-M   'P 1'
#
loop_
_entity.id
_entity.type
_entity.pdbx_description
1 polymer ?
#
loop_
_entity_poly.entity_id
_entity_poly.type
_entity_poly.pdbx_seq_one_letter_code
_entity_poly.pdbx_strand_id
1 'polypeptide(L)'
;MQIDLQPTGAAGTYDGRLAISDISVYQAPVMAEILSGLSIVGMLEQMAGEGIKFAEVDADFRLDPEQLVLRSSSAVGASMGLSLGGYYALSSQQLNMQGVFSPLYIINAVGQILTRKGEGLFGMTFTVKGTTAAPSVSVNPLTLLAPGPLREIFRSRPPQAGQ
;
A
#
# COMPACT_ATOMS: atom_id res chain seq x y z
N MET A 1 -2.08 18.63 0.84
CA MET A 1 -2.22 17.66 -0.26
C MET A 1 -1.72 18.32 -1.53
N GLN A 2 -0.79 17.68 -2.23
CA GLN A 2 -0.26 18.10 -3.52
C GLN A 2 -0.44 16.96 -4.51
N ILE A 3 -0.90 17.28 -5.72
CA ILE A 3 -1.01 16.34 -6.83
C ILE A 3 -0.42 16.98 -8.08
N ASP A 4 0.51 16.28 -8.70
CA ASP A 4 1.15 16.70 -9.94
C ASP A 4 0.77 15.71 -11.03
N LEU A 5 0.17 16.20 -12.13
CA LEU A 5 -0.22 15.39 -13.27
C LEU A 5 0.52 15.86 -14.52
N GLN A 6 1.18 14.94 -15.21
CA GLN A 6 1.90 15.18 -16.44
C GLN A 6 1.26 14.39 -17.58
N PRO A 7 0.73 15.05 -18.62
CA PRO A 7 0.23 14.36 -19.80
C PRO A 7 1.33 13.54 -20.46
N THR A 8 1.04 12.30 -20.86
CA THR A 8 2.02 11.44 -21.54
C THR A 8 2.07 11.66 -23.05
N GLY A 9 1.12 12.42 -23.60
CA GLY A 9 0.89 12.59 -25.04
C GLY A 9 -0.21 11.68 -25.59
N ALA A 10 -0.59 10.60 -24.88
CA ALA A 10 -1.76 9.80 -25.21
C ALA A 10 -3.05 10.42 -24.62
N ALA A 11 -4.15 10.31 -25.35
CA ALA A 11 -5.43 10.91 -24.96
C ALA A 11 -5.93 10.31 -23.63
N GLY A 12 -6.18 11.18 -22.65
CA GLY A 12 -6.66 10.76 -21.34
C GLY A 12 -5.64 10.03 -20.47
N THR A 13 -4.36 10.04 -20.84
CA THR A 13 -3.29 9.37 -20.09
C THR A 13 -2.37 10.36 -19.39
N TYR A 14 -2.13 10.15 -18.10
CA TYR A 14 -1.32 11.00 -17.25
C TYR A 14 -0.39 10.17 -16.37
N ASP A 15 0.86 10.62 -16.25
CA ASP A 15 1.74 10.19 -15.16
C ASP A 15 1.57 11.18 -14.00
N GLY A 16 1.32 10.63 -12.81
CA GLY A 16 0.93 11.39 -11.64
C GLY A 16 1.80 11.12 -10.42
N ARG A 17 1.97 12.15 -9.61
CA ARG A 17 2.53 12.05 -8.26
C ARG A 17 1.58 12.66 -7.26
N LEU A 18 1.40 11.98 -6.13
CA LEU A 18 0.57 12.42 -5.02
C LEU A 18 1.43 12.48 -3.77
N ALA A 19 1.36 13.61 -3.06
CA ALA A 19 1.95 13.79 -1.74
C ALA A 19 0.90 14.35 -0.78
N ILE A 20 0.70 13.68 0.35
CA ILE A 20 -0.21 14.12 1.41
C ILE A 20 0.52 14.06 2.74
N SER A 21 0.30 15.08 3.57
CA SER A 21 0.84 15.15 4.91
C SER A 21 -0.30 15.17 5.92
N ASP A 22 -0.05 14.59 7.09
CA ASP A 22 -0.92 14.65 8.28
C ASP A 22 -2.37 14.26 8.00
N ILE A 23 -2.57 13.05 7.48
CA ILE A 23 -3.90 12.49 7.25
C ILE A 23 -4.33 11.54 8.36
N SER A 24 -5.64 11.40 8.53
CA SER A 24 -6.24 10.34 9.35
C SER A 24 -7.20 9.53 8.49
N VAL A 25 -7.00 8.22 8.44
CA VAL A 25 -7.85 7.28 7.70
C VAL A 25 -8.91 6.73 8.64
N TYR A 26 -10.16 6.95 8.27
CA TYR A 26 -11.35 6.46 8.98
C TYR A 26 -12.09 5.48 8.09
N GLN A 27 -12.69 4.44 8.70
CA GLN A 27 -13.69 3.59 8.04
C GLN A 27 -13.32 3.14 6.62
N ALA A 28 -12.10 2.62 6.43
CA ALA A 28 -11.65 2.14 5.13
C ALA A 28 -11.79 0.61 5.04
N PRO A 29 -12.74 0.06 4.25
CA PRO A 29 -13.02 -1.38 4.23
C PRO A 29 -11.80 -2.23 3.89
N VAL A 30 -11.02 -1.80 2.88
CA VAL A 30 -9.79 -2.50 2.49
C VAL A 30 -8.77 -2.51 3.63
N MET A 31 -8.61 -1.39 4.35
CA MET A 31 -7.72 -1.32 5.51
C MET A 31 -8.23 -2.18 6.67
N ALA A 32 -9.55 -2.23 6.88
CA ALA A 32 -10.16 -3.09 7.89
C ALA A 32 -9.82 -4.57 7.64
N GLU A 33 -9.98 -5.02 6.41
CA GLU A 33 -9.66 -6.39 6.00
C GLU A 33 -8.16 -6.70 6.14
N ILE A 34 -7.27 -5.76 5.80
CA ILE A 34 -5.82 -5.92 6.02
C ILE A 34 -5.50 -6.05 7.51
N LEU A 35 -6.00 -5.15 8.35
CA LEU A 35 -5.73 -5.15 9.80
C LEU A 35 -6.29 -6.40 10.48
N SER A 36 -7.48 -6.85 10.05
CA SER A 36 -8.10 -8.11 10.47
C SER A 36 -7.25 -9.32 10.06
N GLY A 37 -6.83 -9.40 8.79
CA GLY A 37 -6.00 -10.48 8.27
C GLY A 37 -4.60 -10.55 8.92
N LEU A 38 -4.08 -9.41 9.37
CA LEU A 38 -2.83 -9.32 10.14
C LEU A 38 -3.01 -9.59 11.64
N SER A 39 -4.26 -9.65 12.13
CA SER A 39 -4.60 -9.82 13.55
C SER A 39 -3.96 -8.77 14.45
N ILE A 40 -3.92 -7.50 14.01
CA ILE A 40 -3.32 -6.43 14.81
C ILE A 40 -4.32 -5.90 15.83
N VAL A 41 -4.10 -6.26 17.10
CA VAL A 41 -4.92 -5.83 18.23
C VAL A 41 -4.95 -4.30 18.34
N GLY A 42 -6.15 -3.73 18.52
CA GLY A 42 -6.34 -2.31 18.79
C GLY A 42 -6.35 -1.40 17.56
N MET A 43 -5.88 -1.85 16.40
CA MET A 43 -5.83 -1.01 15.19
C MET A 43 -7.19 -0.83 14.53
N LEU A 44 -8.05 -1.85 14.59
CA LEU A 44 -9.43 -1.74 14.10
C LEU A 44 -10.23 -0.75 14.94
N GLU A 45 -10.09 -0.83 16.26
CA GLU A 45 -10.70 0.08 17.21
C GLU A 45 -10.18 1.51 17.02
N GLN A 46 -8.87 1.68 16.85
CA GLN A 46 -8.28 2.98 16.58
C GLN A 46 -8.83 3.58 15.27
N MET A 47 -8.94 2.80 14.20
CA MET A 47 -9.50 3.26 12.93
C MET A 47 -10.98 3.65 13.04
N ALA A 48 -11.75 2.92 13.83
CA ALA A 48 -13.16 3.20 14.08
C ALA A 48 -13.38 4.42 14.99
N GLY A 49 -12.43 4.72 15.88
CA GLY A 49 -12.44 5.87 16.78
C GLY A 49 -11.69 7.07 16.21
N GLU A 50 -10.41 7.21 16.60
CA GLU A 50 -9.58 8.40 16.30
C GLU A 50 -9.01 8.44 14.87
N GLY A 51 -9.12 7.33 14.13
CA GLY A 51 -8.54 7.14 12.81
C GLY A 51 -7.08 6.67 12.87
N ILE A 52 -6.59 6.14 11.76
CA ILE A 52 -5.17 5.79 11.62
C ILE A 52 -4.43 6.99 11.05
N LYS A 53 -3.53 7.56 11.86
CA LYS A 53 -2.74 8.74 11.49
C LYS A 53 -1.53 8.36 10.65
N PHE A 54 -1.41 8.98 9.47
CA PHE A 54 -0.23 8.95 8.64
C PHE A 54 0.33 10.36 8.51
N ALA A 55 1.60 10.53 8.89
CA ALA A 55 2.30 11.80 8.76
C ALA A 55 2.61 12.11 7.29
N GLU A 56 2.84 11.07 6.49
CA GLU A 56 3.22 11.21 5.08
C GLU A 56 2.63 10.09 4.24
N VAL A 57 2.09 10.46 3.08
CA VAL A 57 1.60 9.56 2.05
C VAL A 57 2.14 10.01 0.71
N ASP A 58 2.81 9.11 0.01
CA ASP A 58 3.36 9.33 -1.31
C ASP A 58 2.84 8.28 -2.29
N ALA A 59 2.59 8.67 -3.53
CA ALA A 59 2.32 7.73 -4.61
C ALA A 59 2.83 8.22 -5.97
N ASP A 60 3.35 7.29 -6.76
CA ASP A 60 3.59 7.43 -8.20
C ASP A 60 2.62 6.51 -8.94
N PHE A 61 1.85 7.09 -9.86
CA PHE A 61 0.82 6.37 -10.58
C PHE A 61 0.73 6.79 -12.04
N ARG A 62 0.14 5.92 -12.86
CA ARG A 62 -0.37 6.25 -14.18
C ARG A 62 -1.87 6.15 -14.17
N LEU A 63 -2.53 7.16 -14.70
CA LEU A 63 -3.95 7.15 -14.97
C LEU A 63 -4.14 7.08 -16.49
N ASP A 64 -4.96 6.15 -16.95
CA ASP A 64 -5.46 6.10 -18.31
C ASP A 64 -7.00 5.94 -18.27
N PRO A 65 -7.71 5.99 -19.43
CA PRO A 65 -9.17 5.87 -19.45
C PRO A 65 -9.73 4.55 -18.90
N GLU A 66 -8.93 3.49 -18.84
CA GLU A 66 -9.36 2.16 -18.41
C GLU A 66 -9.02 1.90 -16.93
N GLN A 67 -7.88 2.40 -16.46
CA GLN A 67 -7.32 2.03 -15.17
C GLN A 67 -6.41 3.09 -14.54
N LEU A 68 -6.25 2.96 -13.22
CA LEU A 68 -5.18 3.57 -12.45
C LEU A 68 -4.15 2.49 -12.12
N VAL A 69 -2.92 2.66 -12.60
CA VAL A 69 -1.77 1.82 -12.25
C VAL A 69 -0.96 2.53 -11.19
N LEU A 70 -0.96 1.97 -9.98
CA LEU A 70 -0.16 2.44 -8.85
C LEU A 70 1.22 1.79 -8.94
N ARG A 71 2.21 2.54 -9.45
CA ARG A 71 3.59 2.04 -9.64
C ARG A 71 4.31 1.87 -8.31
N SER A 72 4.16 2.85 -7.44
CA SER A 72 4.62 2.79 -6.06
C SER A 72 3.76 3.68 -5.19
N SER A 73 3.61 3.30 -3.93
CA SER A 73 3.04 4.18 -2.91
C SER A 73 3.53 3.78 -1.53
N SER A 74 3.50 4.74 -0.61
CA SER A 74 3.75 4.50 0.79
C SER A 74 2.90 5.41 1.67
N ALA A 75 2.50 4.90 2.83
CA ALA A 75 1.97 5.70 3.92
C ALA A 75 2.78 5.41 5.19
N VAL A 76 3.25 6.47 5.86
CA VAL A 76 4.10 6.40 7.05
C VAL A 76 3.42 7.12 8.20
N GLY A 77 3.14 6.40 9.28
CA GLY A 77 2.58 6.92 10.53
C GLY A 77 3.58 6.79 11.68
N ALA A 78 3.12 7.06 12.91
CA ALA A 78 3.99 6.96 14.09
C ALA A 78 4.23 5.51 14.54
N SER A 79 3.27 4.60 14.30
CA SER A 79 3.30 3.21 14.77
C SER A 79 3.48 2.18 13.66
N MET A 80 3.19 2.56 12.41
CA MET A 80 3.20 1.66 11.26
C MET A 80 3.55 2.41 9.97
N GLY A 81 4.03 1.66 8.99
CA GLY A 81 4.08 2.07 7.60
C GLY A 81 3.48 0.99 6.70
N LEU A 82 3.07 1.37 5.51
CA LEU A 82 2.66 0.44 4.47
C LEU A 82 3.13 0.91 3.10
N SER A 83 3.39 -0.04 2.21
CA SER A 83 3.64 0.21 0.79
C SER A 83 2.64 -0.57 -0.05
N LEU A 84 2.18 0.00 -1.17
CA LEU A 84 1.20 -0.63 -2.05
C LEU A 84 1.54 -0.35 -3.52
N GLY A 85 1.29 -1.33 -4.38
CA GLY A 85 1.34 -1.18 -5.83
C GLY A 85 0.42 -2.18 -6.53
N GLY A 86 0.05 -1.87 -7.77
CA GLY A 86 -0.88 -2.69 -8.56
C GLY A 86 -1.78 -1.83 -9.43
N TYR A 87 -2.99 -2.31 -9.71
CA TYR A 87 -3.93 -1.57 -10.55
C TYR A 87 -5.35 -1.56 -9.99
N TYR A 88 -6.08 -0.52 -10.39
CA TYR A 88 -7.49 -0.33 -10.17
C TYR A 88 -8.18 -0.08 -11.51
N ALA A 89 -9.00 -1.01 -11.96
CA ALA A 89 -9.78 -0.86 -13.19
C ALA A 89 -10.98 0.07 -12.92
N LEU A 90 -11.07 1.18 -13.65
CA LEU A 90 -12.04 2.25 -13.40
C LEU A 90 -13.48 1.81 -13.69
N SER A 91 -13.68 1.04 -14.77
CA SER A 91 -15.01 0.61 -15.22
C SER A 91 -15.62 -0.46 -14.32
N SER A 92 -14.85 -1.49 -13.99
CA SER A 92 -15.32 -2.62 -13.18
C SER A 92 -15.05 -2.47 -11.69
N GLN A 93 -14.38 -1.39 -11.28
CA GLN A 93 -13.93 -1.14 -9.90
C GLN A 93 -13.10 -2.29 -9.31
N GLN A 94 -12.39 -3.02 -10.18
CA GLN A 94 -11.60 -4.18 -9.76
C GLN A 94 -10.24 -3.73 -9.26
N LEU A 95 -9.84 -4.31 -8.13
CA LEU A 95 -8.56 -4.12 -7.48
C LEU A 95 -7.71 -5.36 -7.71
N ASN A 96 -6.43 -5.16 -8.00
CA ASN A 96 -5.40 -6.18 -7.88
C ASN A 96 -4.14 -5.49 -7.39
N MET A 97 -4.00 -5.48 -6.08
CA MET A 97 -2.96 -4.77 -5.37
C MET A 97 -2.14 -5.75 -4.55
N GLN A 98 -0.89 -5.41 -4.34
CA GLN A 98 0.01 -6.09 -3.43
C GLN A 98 0.79 -5.05 -2.64
N GLY A 99 1.10 -5.40 -1.41
CA GLY A 99 1.75 -4.47 -0.52
C GLY A 99 2.47 -5.15 0.62
N VAL A 100 3.09 -4.30 1.44
CA VAL A 100 3.76 -4.70 2.66
C VAL A 100 3.29 -3.80 3.78
N PHE A 101 2.91 -4.42 4.90
CA PHE A 101 2.61 -3.76 6.14
C PHE A 101 3.80 -3.88 7.09
N SER A 102 4.29 -2.76 7.59
CA SER A 102 5.50 -2.66 8.39
C SER A 102 5.19 -2.06 9.76
N PRO A 103 5.16 -2.86 10.83
CA PRO A 103 5.08 -2.28 12.17
C PRO A 103 6.39 -1.56 12.51
N LEU A 104 6.32 -0.29 12.92
CA LEU A 104 7.53 0.51 13.15
C LEU A 104 8.29 0.12 14.42
N TYR A 105 7.63 -0.56 15.37
CA TYR A 105 8.30 -1.10 16.55
C TYR A 105 9.42 -2.10 16.21
N ILE A 106 9.46 -2.63 14.98
CA ILE A 106 10.47 -3.58 14.51
C ILE A 106 11.77 -2.88 14.09
N ILE A 107 11.72 -1.58 13.75
CA ILE A 107 12.90 -0.83 13.27
C ILE A 107 14.00 -0.75 14.36
N ASN A 108 13.60 -0.76 15.64
CA ASN A 108 14.56 -0.78 16.76
C ASN A 108 15.34 -2.11 16.88
N ALA A 109 14.90 -3.20 16.24
CA ALA A 109 15.50 -4.53 16.36
C ALA A 109 16.52 -4.88 15.26
N VAL A 110 16.56 -4.13 14.14
CA VAL A 110 17.34 -4.51 12.93
C VAL A 110 18.41 -3.47 12.54
N GLY A 111 18.41 -2.30 13.18
CA GLY A 111 19.34 -1.20 12.88
C GLY A 111 18.94 -0.40 11.63
N GLN A 112 19.36 0.86 11.56
CA GLN A 112 18.94 1.87 10.56
C GLN A 112 19.43 1.62 9.12
N ILE A 113 20.21 0.57 8.87
CA ILE A 113 21.02 0.43 7.64
C ILE A 113 20.21 -0.02 6.41
N LEU A 114 18.96 -0.45 6.55
CA LEU A 114 18.22 -1.10 5.45
C LEU A 114 16.83 -0.51 5.13
N THR A 115 16.44 0.60 5.76
CA THR A 115 15.12 1.22 5.55
C THR A 115 15.14 2.21 4.38
N ARG A 116 15.16 1.70 3.14
CA ARG A 116 14.79 2.56 2.00
C ARG A 116 13.30 2.88 2.09
N LYS A 117 12.99 4.18 2.21
CA LYS A 117 11.63 4.70 2.31
C LYS A 117 10.84 4.30 1.06
N GLY A 118 9.63 3.77 1.25
CA GLY A 118 8.74 3.36 0.16
C GLY A 118 9.02 1.98 -0.46
N GLU A 119 10.07 1.27 -0.05
CA GLU A 119 10.44 -0.02 -0.66
C GLU A 119 9.79 -1.27 -0.02
N GLY A 120 9.06 -1.12 1.09
CA GLY A 120 8.32 -2.23 1.72
C GLY A 120 9.19 -3.41 2.20
N LEU A 121 10.48 -3.19 2.47
CA LEU A 121 11.47 -4.28 2.63
C LEU A 121 11.33 -5.12 3.91
N PHE A 122 10.58 -4.63 4.90
CA PHE A 122 10.42 -5.30 6.19
C PHE A 122 8.96 -5.22 6.63
N GLY A 123 8.30 -6.37 6.72
CA GLY A 123 6.90 -6.39 7.09
C GLY A 123 6.21 -7.66 6.64
N MET A 124 4.90 -7.67 6.83
CA MET A 124 4.02 -8.74 6.40
C MET A 124 3.46 -8.38 5.02
N THR A 125 3.67 -9.23 4.03
CA THR A 125 3.11 -9.02 2.70
C THR A 125 1.60 -9.28 2.69
N PHE A 126 0.89 -8.56 1.84
CA PHE A 126 -0.53 -8.77 1.62
C PHE A 126 -0.89 -8.55 0.15
N THR A 127 -1.99 -9.15 -0.27
CA THR A 127 -2.62 -8.92 -1.57
C THR A 127 -4.09 -8.54 -1.38
N VAL A 128 -4.58 -7.62 -2.21
CA VAL A 128 -5.98 -7.21 -2.25
C VAL A 128 -6.50 -7.47 -3.65
N LYS A 129 -7.55 -8.29 -3.77
CA LYS A 129 -8.23 -8.60 -5.03
C LYS A 129 -9.74 -8.37 -4.90
N GLY A 130 -10.47 -8.42 -6.02
CA GLY A 130 -11.93 -8.27 -6.03
C GLY A 130 -12.35 -6.84 -6.34
N THR A 131 -13.53 -6.42 -5.91
CA THR A 131 -14.02 -5.04 -6.14
C THR A 131 -13.81 -4.17 -4.90
N THR A 132 -13.84 -2.86 -5.06
CA THR A 132 -13.80 -1.91 -3.92
C THR A 132 -14.92 -2.13 -2.91
N ALA A 133 -16.07 -2.64 -3.35
CA ALA A 133 -17.21 -2.96 -2.49
C ALA A 133 -17.09 -4.33 -1.78
N ALA A 134 -16.34 -5.27 -2.35
CA ALA A 134 -16.13 -6.61 -1.81
C ALA A 134 -14.66 -7.04 -1.98
N PRO A 135 -13.72 -6.40 -1.25
CA PRO A 135 -12.31 -6.73 -1.35
C PRO A 135 -12.03 -8.08 -0.69
N SER A 136 -11.19 -8.89 -1.32
CA SER A 136 -10.61 -10.10 -0.75
C SER A 136 -9.15 -9.83 -0.41
N VAL A 137 -8.81 -9.95 0.88
CA VAL A 137 -7.46 -9.71 1.37
C VAL A 137 -6.82 -11.03 1.76
N SER A 138 -5.57 -11.23 1.35
CA SER A 138 -4.73 -12.36 1.77
C SER A 138 -3.43 -11.82 2.34
N VAL A 139 -2.99 -12.39 3.45
CA VAL A 139 -1.84 -11.93 4.22
C VAL A 139 -0.86 -13.09 4.40
N ASN A 140 0.44 -12.82 4.29
CA ASN A 140 1.48 -13.81 4.61
C ASN A 140 2.40 -13.27 5.73
N PRO A 141 2.11 -13.59 7.00
CA PRO A 141 2.86 -13.06 8.13
C PRO A 141 4.28 -13.65 8.23
N LEU A 142 4.54 -14.82 7.64
CA LEU A 142 5.85 -15.49 7.67
C LEU A 142 6.93 -14.70 6.92
N THR A 143 6.53 -13.81 6.01
CA THR A 143 7.44 -12.92 5.28
C THR A 143 8.19 -11.95 6.20
N LEU A 144 7.66 -11.67 7.40
CA LEU A 144 8.36 -10.89 8.40
C LEU A 144 9.69 -11.54 8.82
N LEU A 145 9.71 -12.87 8.88
CA LEU A 145 10.84 -13.67 9.35
C LEU A 145 11.87 -13.99 8.27
N ALA A 146 11.56 -13.76 6.99
CA ALA A 146 12.43 -14.12 5.88
C ALA A 146 13.71 -13.26 5.85
N PRO A 147 14.95 -13.76 5.99
CA PRO A 147 16.14 -12.90 6.02
C PRO A 147 16.49 -12.25 4.66
N GLY A 148 17.04 -11.03 4.73
CA GLY A 148 17.36 -10.08 3.64
C GLY A 148 17.36 -10.60 2.18
N PRO A 149 18.32 -11.43 1.74
CA PRO A 149 18.47 -11.81 0.33
C PRO A 149 17.32 -12.66 -0.23
N LEU A 150 16.65 -13.45 0.62
CA LEU A 150 15.48 -14.25 0.23
C LEU A 150 14.21 -13.40 0.09
N ARG A 151 14.20 -12.17 0.63
CA ARG A 151 13.05 -11.24 0.53
C ARG A 151 12.86 -10.69 -0.88
N GLU A 152 13.91 -10.57 -1.69
CA GLU A 152 13.83 -10.08 -3.07
C GLU A 152 13.02 -11.03 -3.97
N ILE A 153 12.93 -12.32 -3.61
CA ILE A 153 12.12 -13.31 -4.33
C ILE A 153 10.62 -13.07 -4.10
N PHE A 154 10.25 -12.48 -2.95
CA PHE A 154 8.87 -12.10 -2.61
C PHE A 154 8.49 -10.70 -3.08
N ARG A 155 9.44 -9.93 -3.65
CA ARG A 155 9.11 -8.75 -4.45
C ARG A 155 8.47 -9.21 -5.75
N SER A 156 7.19 -9.52 -5.67
CA SER A 156 6.36 -9.63 -6.84
C SER A 156 6.39 -8.27 -7.55
N ARG A 157 6.64 -8.24 -8.87
CA ARG A 157 6.43 -6.99 -9.62
C ARG A 157 4.97 -6.58 -9.44
N PRO A 158 4.65 -5.28 -9.31
CA PRO A 158 3.27 -4.84 -9.30
C PRO A 158 2.48 -5.53 -10.44
N PRO A 159 1.29 -6.07 -10.17
CA PRO A 159 0.47 -6.74 -11.17
C PRO A 159 0.37 -5.87 -12.42
N GLN A 160 0.67 -6.45 -13.57
CA GLN A 160 0.52 -5.78 -14.86
C GLN A 160 -0.88 -6.09 -15.39
N ALA A 161 -1.55 -5.09 -15.95
CA ALA A 161 -2.81 -5.29 -16.64
C ALA A 161 -2.61 -6.30 -17.79
N GLY A 162 -3.40 -7.38 -17.80
CA GLY A 162 -3.36 -8.43 -18.83
C GLY A 162 -2.90 -9.83 -18.37
N GLN A 163 -2.94 -10.14 -17.07
CA GLN A 163 -2.77 -11.50 -16.53
C GLN A 163 -4.01 -11.98 -15.78
#